data_AF-A0A950U464-F1
#
_entry.id   AF-A0A950U464-F1
#
_cell.length_a   1.000
_cell.length_b   1.000
_cell.length_c   1.000
_cell.angle_alpha   90.00
_cell.angle_beta   90.00
_cell.angle_gamma   90.00
#
_symmetry.space_group_name_H-M   'P 1'
#
loop_
_entity.id
_entity.type
_entity.pdbx_description
1 polymer ?
#
loop_
_entity_poly.entity_id
_entity_poly.type
_entity_poly.pdbx_seq_one_letter_code
_entity_poly.pdbx_strand_id
1 'polypeptide(L)'
;MRAVHNTDAGIEVLEVPAPDGDGVRVRVRASGICGTDLSMVAMGPLPVTLGHEFSGELPDGTPVAVDPSRPCGTCDQCTEGREHLCRS
;
A
#
# COMPACT_ATOMS: atom_id res chain seq x y z
N MET A 1 4.83 -15.32 0.16
CA MET A 1 5.65 -14.14 -0.21
C MET A 1 5.95 -13.38 1.05
N ARG A 2 7.11 -12.71 1.13
CA ARG A 2 7.53 -12.00 2.33
C ARG A 2 6.81 -10.66 2.44
N ALA A 3 6.28 -10.34 3.62
CA ALA A 3 5.59 -9.08 3.92
C ALA A 3 5.91 -8.61 5.34
N VAL A 4 5.88 -7.29 5.57
CA VAL A 4 6.10 -6.69 6.89
C VAL A 4 4.77 -6.50 7.61
N HIS A 5 4.65 -7.06 8.81
CA HIS A 5 3.45 -6.99 9.65
C HIS A 5 3.79 -6.49 11.04
N ASN A 6 2.84 -5.83 11.69
CA ASN A 6 2.87 -5.57 13.13
C ASN A 6 2.12 -6.69 13.87
N THR A 7 2.83 -7.43 14.70
CA THR A 7 2.31 -8.57 15.47
C THR A 7 2.44 -8.30 16.97
N ASP A 8 1.87 -9.18 17.81
CA ASP A 8 2.04 -9.10 19.27
C ASP A 8 3.53 -9.18 19.71
N ALA A 9 4.39 -9.76 18.86
CA ALA A 9 5.83 -9.84 19.09
C ALA A 9 6.62 -8.64 18.53
N GLY A 10 5.94 -7.68 17.89
CA GLY A 10 6.53 -6.51 17.26
C GLY A 10 6.52 -6.58 15.73
N ILE A 11 7.52 -5.95 15.09
CA ILE A 11 7.60 -5.89 13.63
C ILE A 11 8.29 -7.12 13.07
N GLU A 12 7.58 -7.87 12.25
CA GLU A 12 8.04 -9.14 11.69
C GLU A 12 7.91 -9.20 10.18
N VAL A 13 8.80 -9.97 9.56
CA VAL A 13 8.68 -10.37 8.15
C VAL A 13 8.07 -11.76 8.12
N LEU A 14 6.82 -11.85 7.67
CA LEU A 14 6.04 -13.08 7.61
C LEU A 14 5.94 -13.60 6.18
N GLU A 15 5.73 -14.91 6.04
CA GLU A 15 5.24 -15.49 4.78
C GLU A 15 3.72 -15.33 4.70
N VAL A 16 3.25 -14.61 3.68
CA VAL A 16 1.83 -14.40 3.40
C VAL A 16 1.43 -15.00 2.06
N PRO A 17 0.15 -15.34 1.85
CA PRO A 17 -0.36 -15.71 0.53
C PRO A 17 -0.04 -14.65 -0.52
N ALA A 18 0.17 -15.07 -1.76
CA ALA A 18 0.25 -14.10 -2.85
C ALA A 18 -1.12 -13.40 -2.99
N PRO A 19 -1.15 -12.09 -3.30
CA PRO A 19 -2.42 -11.39 -3.48
C PRO A 19 -3.23 -12.03 -4.60
N ASP A 20 -4.53 -12.11 -4.37
CA ASP A 20 -5.57 -12.51 -5.32
C ASP A 20 -6.56 -11.34 -5.54
N GLY A 21 -7.42 -11.48 -6.56
CA GLY A 21 -8.41 -10.45 -6.92
C GLY A 21 -7.98 -9.50 -8.04
N ASP A 22 -8.75 -8.43 -8.19
CA ASP A 22 -8.61 -7.46 -9.27
C ASP A 22 -7.40 -6.55 -9.10
N GLY A 23 -6.81 -6.13 -10.22
CA GLY A 23 -5.69 -5.19 -10.27
C GLY A 23 -4.51 -5.71 -11.08
N VAL A 24 -3.36 -5.07 -10.89
CA VAL A 24 -2.11 -5.44 -11.56
C VAL A 24 -1.08 -5.91 -10.53
N ARG A 25 -0.32 -6.96 -10.88
CA ARG A 25 0.76 -7.44 -10.02
C ARG A 25 1.99 -6.55 -10.21
N VAL A 26 2.37 -5.87 -9.14
CA VAL A 26 3.63 -5.11 -9.06
C VAL A 26 4.63 -5.91 -8.24
N ARG A 27 5.79 -6.17 -8.83
CA ARG A 27 6.93 -6.68 -8.07
C ARG A 27 7.63 -5.49 -7.42
N VAL A 28 7.43 -5.33 -6.12
CA VAL A 28 8.04 -4.26 -5.33
C VAL A 28 9.57 -4.37 -5.40
N ARG A 29 10.22 -3.26 -5.73
CA ARG A 29 11.69 -3.13 -5.78
C ARG A 29 12.23 -2.32 -4.62
N ALA A 30 11.49 -1.30 -4.22
CA ALA A 30 11.80 -0.46 -3.08
C ALA A 30 10.51 -0.02 -2.39
N SER A 31 10.56 0.11 -1.06
CA SER A 31 9.52 0.73 -0.24
C SER A 31 10.18 1.66 0.76
N GLY A 32 9.69 2.89 0.86
CA GLY A 32 10.01 3.83 1.92
C GLY A 32 9.32 3.45 3.24
N ILE A 33 9.80 4.06 4.32
CA ILE A 33 9.16 4.02 5.64
C ILE A 33 8.70 5.44 5.93
N CYS A 34 7.40 5.59 6.16
CA CYS A 34 6.76 6.85 6.47
C CYS A 34 6.50 7.01 7.97
N GLY A 35 6.35 8.25 8.44
CA GLY A 35 5.90 8.52 9.81
C GLY A 35 4.50 7.93 10.11
N THR A 36 3.66 7.79 9.08
CA THR A 36 2.35 7.14 9.20
C THR A 36 2.48 5.65 9.51
N ASP A 37 3.50 4.96 8.97
CA ASP A 37 3.74 3.55 9.31
C ASP A 37 4.05 3.40 10.82
N LEU A 38 4.88 4.29 11.37
CA LEU A 38 5.18 4.30 12.80
C LEU A 38 3.93 4.58 13.65
N SER A 39 3.06 5.46 13.17
CA SER A 39 1.78 5.76 13.83
C SER A 39 0.85 4.54 13.82
N MET A 40 0.80 3.79 12.71
CA MET A 40 0.05 2.53 12.62
C MET A 40 0.63 1.47 13.55
N VAL A 41 1.96 1.37 13.64
CA VAL A 41 2.62 0.43 14.57
C VAL A 41 2.25 0.73 16.02
N ALA A 42 2.17 2.01 16.39
CA ALA A 42 1.79 2.43 17.74
C ALA A 42 0.34 2.10 18.11
N MET A 43 -0.54 1.84 17.13
CA MET A 43 -1.93 1.40 17.37
C MET A 43 -2.00 -0.08 17.82
N GLY A 44 -0.89 -0.81 17.76
CA GLY A 44 -0.82 -2.24 18.04
C GLY A 44 -1.00 -3.10 16.78
N PRO A 45 -1.10 -4.43 16.93
CA PRO A 45 -1.19 -5.34 15.81
C PRO A 45 -2.43 -5.09 14.97
N LEU A 46 -2.22 -4.95 13.66
CA LEU A 46 -3.28 -4.77 12.67
C LEU A 46 -3.15 -5.85 11.60
N PRO A 47 -4.26 -6.40 11.06
CA PRO A 47 -4.24 -7.44 10.04
C PRO A 47 -3.93 -6.83 8.65
N VAL A 48 -2.84 -6.09 8.54
CA VAL A 48 -2.42 -5.38 7.32
C VAL A 48 -0.94 -5.60 7.05
N THR A 49 -0.57 -5.66 5.78
CA THR A 49 0.81 -5.46 5.35
C THR A 49 1.13 -3.97 5.43
N LEU A 50 2.22 -3.60 6.09
CA LEU A 50 2.66 -2.20 6.19
C LEU A 50 3.34 -1.70 4.90
N GLY A 51 3.40 -0.38 4.76
CA GLY A 51 4.06 0.30 3.64
C GLY A 51 3.07 0.83 2.59
N HIS A 52 3.21 2.12 2.27
CA HIS A 52 2.38 2.82 1.29
C HIS A 52 3.21 3.74 0.37
N GLU A 53 4.54 3.63 0.43
CA GLU A 53 5.47 4.42 -0.36
C GLU A 53 6.36 3.48 -1.18
N PHE A 54 5.88 2.93 -2.30
CA PHE A 54 6.64 1.90 -3.02
C PHE A 54 6.67 2.09 -4.54
N SER A 55 7.75 1.58 -5.11
CA SER A 55 7.96 1.48 -6.55
C SER A 55 8.39 0.08 -6.93
N GLY A 56 8.11 -0.27 -8.18
CA GLY A 56 8.32 -1.64 -8.64
C GLY A 56 8.28 -1.77 -10.14
N GLU A 57 8.08 -3.00 -10.58
CA GLU A 57 7.98 -3.35 -12.00
C GLU A 57 6.73 -4.21 -12.24
N LEU A 58 6.10 -3.99 -13.38
CA LEU A 58 5.09 -4.89 -13.96
C LEU A 58 5.74 -6.18 -14.48
N PRO A 59 4.96 -7.24 -14.82
CA PRO A 59 5.52 -8.50 -15.32
C PRO A 59 6.36 -8.38 -16.60
N ASP A 60 6.10 -7.36 -17.41
CA ASP A 60 6.86 -7.05 -18.63
C ASP A 60 8.12 -6.20 -18.38
N GLY A 61 8.39 -5.84 -17.11
CA GLY A 61 9.54 -5.02 -16.71
C GLY A 61 9.27 -3.52 -16.69
N THR A 62 8.05 -3.05 -17.02
CA THR A 62 7.72 -1.62 -16.99
C THR A 62 7.84 -1.08 -15.56
N PRO A 63 8.66 -0.02 -15.33
CA PRO A 63 8.79 0.57 -14.00
C PRO A 63 7.53 1.37 -13.64
N VAL A 64 7.08 1.22 -12.40
CA VAL A 64 5.91 1.93 -11.85
C VAL A 64 6.21 2.51 -10.48
N ALA A 65 5.66 3.69 -10.22
CA ALA A 65 5.47 4.23 -8.88
C ALA A 65 4.00 4.09 -8.52
N VAL A 66 3.71 3.74 -7.26
CA VAL A 66 2.34 3.50 -6.81
C VAL A 66 1.85 4.67 -5.98
N ASP A 67 0.74 5.26 -6.40
CA ASP A 67 -0.08 6.11 -5.55
C ASP A 67 -0.96 5.20 -4.67
N PRO A 68 -0.82 5.24 -3.33
CA PRO A 68 -1.63 4.41 -2.45
C PRO A 68 -3.10 4.87 -2.37
N SER A 69 -3.43 6.04 -2.90
CA SER A 69 -4.80 6.54 -2.94
C SER A 69 -5.66 5.81 -3.97
N ARG A 70 -6.95 5.64 -3.65
CA ARG A 70 -7.96 5.08 -4.57
C ARG A 70 -9.14 6.04 -4.70
N PRO A 71 -8.97 7.18 -5.38
CA PRO A 71 -10.07 8.09 -5.64
C PRO A 71 -11.14 7.43 -6.51
N CYS A 72 -12.42 7.70 -6.26
CA CYS A 72 -13.52 7.13 -7.03
C CYS A 72 -13.63 7.67 -8.47
N GLY A 73 -12.94 8.76 -8.79
CA GLY A 73 -12.97 9.41 -10.11
C GLY A 73 -14.29 10.07 -10.50
N THR A 74 -15.34 9.97 -9.68
CA THR A 74 -16.73 10.31 -10.07
C THR A 74 -17.43 11.31 -9.15
N CYS A 75 -16.93 11.54 -7.93
CA CYS A 75 -17.47 12.56 -7.04
C CYS A 75 -17.01 13.98 -7.41
N ASP A 76 -17.69 14.99 -6.86
CA ASP A 76 -17.38 16.42 -7.06
C ASP A 76 -15.92 16.75 -6.75
N GLN A 77 -15.35 16.15 -5.70
CA GLN A 77 -13.95 16.36 -5.33
C GLN A 77 -13.00 15.80 -6.39
N CYS A 78 -13.25 14.59 -6.91
CA CYS A 78 -12.42 14.00 -7.96
C CYS A 78 -12.54 14.74 -9.29
N THR A 79 -13.75 15.13 -9.71
CA THR A 79 -13.95 15.84 -10.99
C THR A 79 -13.33 17.23 -10.99
N GLU A 80 -13.11 17.82 -9.82
CA GLU A 80 -12.39 19.10 -9.64
C GLU A 80 -10.88 18.92 -9.41
N GLY A 81 -10.34 17.71 -9.56
CA GLY A 81 -8.91 17.40 -9.37
C GLY A 81 -8.46 17.35 -7.90
N ARG A 82 -9.40 17.39 -6.95
CA ARG A 82 -9.15 17.28 -5.50
C ARG A 82 -9.30 15.84 -5.02
N GLU A 83 -8.60 14.93 -5.68
CA GLU A 83 -8.70 13.48 -5.42
C GLU A 83 -8.35 13.08 -3.98
N HIS A 84 -7.45 13.82 -3.33
CA HIS A 84 -7.12 13.68 -1.91
C HIS A 84 -8.29 13.97 -0.96
N LEU A 85 -9.38 14.59 -1.44
CA LEU A 85 -10.62 14.84 -0.71
C LEU A 85 -11.77 13.94 -1.19
N CYS A 86 -11.47 12.85 -1.89
CA CYS A 86 -12.48 11.90 -2.36
C CYS A 86 -13.45 11.52 -1.23
N ARG A 87 -14.74 11.40 -1.57
CA ARG A 87 -15.84 11.15 -0.63
C ARG A 87 -16.16 9.67 -0.40
N SER A 88 -15.44 8.79 -1.10
CA SER A 88 -15.60 7.34 -1.00
C SER A 88 -14.50 6.72 -0.16
#